data_AF-A0A2L2Y8L5-F1
#
_entry.id   AF-A0A2L2Y8L5-F1
#
_cell.length_a   1.000
_cell.length_b   1.000
_cell.length_c   1.000
_cell.angle_alpha   90.00
_cell.angle_beta   90.00
_cell.angle_gamma   90.00
#
_symmetry.space_group_name_H-M   'P 1'
#
loop_
_entity.id
_entity.type
_entity.pdbx_description
1 polymer ?
#
loop_
_entity_poly.entity_id
_entity_poly.type
_entity_poly.pdbx_seq_one_letter_code
_entity_poly.pdbx_strand_id
1 'polypeptide(L)'
;SGKRSNRNVLSSDSEPDTPENQSFEEDKIICWCEVFSKPDKQWISIECTNAIVDKPYDIEKLLPKPAAYILGYDNDCYIKDLTKRYCSEYMTSTLKLRVDSDWWEETLEYFAPPNSKLNKEEEKKLEEILVNKPLPKTVGEFKNHPLYALKRHLLKFESIYPPDAAPVGFLREEPVYARDNVCKLHSRETWVKEARVVRAGEEPYKIVKARPKWDRIAGVMRTDLPLEVFGFWQTNPYEPPTAEGGKVPRNEYGNVELFKPCMLPHGTVHLQIPCLNRIAKKLGIDCSPAVVGFDGHKGSIHPVFDGFVVCEEFEDTLIAAWEEEQVNAKKREEEKREKRIYGNWKKLIKGLLIRERIKLKYNVK
;
A
#
# COMPACT_ATOMS: atom_id res chain seq x y z
N SER A 1 27.62 6.48 -48.30
CA SER A 1 26.23 6.91 -48.11
C SER A 1 25.67 6.17 -46.90
N GLY A 2 25.64 6.82 -45.74
CA GLY A 2 25.26 6.20 -44.48
C GLY A 2 23.75 6.08 -44.34
N LYS A 3 23.23 4.84 -44.22
CA LYS A 3 21.84 4.58 -43.86
C LYS A 3 21.69 4.70 -42.34
N ARG A 4 21.16 5.83 -41.86
CA ARG A 4 20.64 5.96 -40.50
C ARG A 4 19.34 5.16 -40.40
N SER A 5 19.34 4.16 -39.52
CA SER A 5 18.14 3.43 -39.11
C SER A 5 17.28 4.34 -38.23
N ASN A 6 16.11 4.77 -38.72
CA ASN A 6 15.09 5.41 -37.90
C ASN A 6 14.57 4.39 -36.86
N ARG A 7 15.01 4.53 -35.61
CA ARG A 7 14.36 3.92 -34.46
C ARG A 7 13.32 4.92 -33.94
N ASN A 8 12.13 4.90 -34.52
CA ASN A 8 10.98 5.54 -33.89
C ASN A 8 10.51 4.65 -32.75
N VAL A 9 10.71 5.14 -31.53
CA VAL A 9 10.07 4.64 -30.32
C VAL A 9 8.58 4.91 -30.47
N LEU A 10 7.77 3.86 -30.57
CA LEU A 10 6.31 3.95 -30.53
C LEU A 10 5.89 4.35 -29.12
N SER A 11 5.74 5.66 -28.91
CA SER A 11 4.99 6.21 -27.78
C SER A 11 3.51 6.01 -28.08
N SER A 12 2.87 5.06 -27.42
CA SER A 12 1.42 4.82 -27.50
C SER A 12 0.69 5.70 -26.49
N ASP A 13 0.86 7.02 -26.62
CA ASP A 13 -0.10 8.01 -26.10
C ASP A 13 -0.82 8.59 -27.30
N SER A 14 -1.78 7.81 -27.80
CA SER A 14 -2.82 8.32 -28.69
C SER A 14 -3.99 8.64 -27.79
N GLU A 15 -4.07 9.88 -27.32
CA GLU A 15 -5.29 10.40 -26.74
C GLU A 15 -6.43 10.19 -27.75
N PRO A 16 -7.57 9.60 -27.36
CA PRO A 16 -8.71 9.51 -28.25
C PRO A 16 -9.18 10.93 -28.57
N ASP A 17 -9.36 11.22 -29.87
CA ASP A 17 -9.91 12.47 -30.39
C ASP A 17 -11.10 12.94 -29.53
N THR A 18 -10.87 13.99 -28.75
CA THR A 18 -11.91 14.69 -28.01
C THR A 18 -12.84 15.35 -29.04
N PRO A 19 -14.15 15.02 -29.05
CA PRO A 19 -15.08 15.73 -29.91
C PRO A 19 -15.07 17.21 -29.55
N GLU A 20 -15.16 18.05 -30.59
CA GLU A 20 -15.10 19.51 -30.55
C GLU A 20 -15.79 20.12 -29.34
N ASN A 21 -15.06 21.02 -28.68
CA ASN A 21 -15.47 21.87 -27.56
C ASN A 21 -16.90 22.41 -27.74
N GLN A 22 -17.86 21.82 -27.01
CA GLN A 22 -18.99 22.60 -26.53
C GLN A 22 -18.42 23.58 -25.50
N SER A 23 -18.43 24.86 -25.81
CA SER A 23 -18.11 25.92 -24.85
C SER A 23 -19.13 25.86 -23.72
N PHE A 24 -18.76 25.25 -22.59
CA PHE A 24 -19.53 25.32 -21.37
C PHE A 24 -19.30 26.68 -20.73
N GLU A 25 -20.37 27.41 -20.42
CA GLU A 25 -20.30 28.59 -19.54
C GLU A 25 -19.77 28.10 -18.18
N GLU A 26 -18.59 28.57 -17.77
CA GLU A 26 -17.77 28.01 -16.68
C GLU A 26 -18.42 28.02 -15.29
N ASP A 27 -19.63 28.56 -15.11
CA ASP A 27 -20.24 28.84 -13.79
C ASP A 27 -21.69 28.34 -13.61
N LYS A 28 -22.22 27.45 -14.45
CA LYS A 28 -23.59 26.97 -14.28
C LYS A 28 -23.72 25.95 -13.14
N ILE A 29 -24.10 26.41 -11.95
CA ILE A 29 -24.57 25.53 -10.87
C ILE A 29 -25.88 24.88 -11.32
N ILE A 30 -25.86 23.57 -11.50
CA ILE A 30 -27.05 22.78 -11.79
C ILE A 30 -27.52 22.15 -10.48
N CYS A 31 -28.73 22.51 -10.07
CA CYS A 31 -29.36 22.00 -8.88
C CYS A 31 -30.78 21.54 -9.19
N TRP A 32 -31.24 20.56 -8.42
CA TRP A 32 -32.61 20.09 -8.36
C TRP A 32 -32.90 19.69 -6.91
N CYS A 33 -34.14 19.35 -6.59
CA CYS A 33 -34.53 19.03 -5.22
C CYS A 33 -34.74 17.53 -5.05
N GLU A 34 -34.51 17.02 -3.84
CA GLU A 34 -35.05 15.74 -3.41
C GLU A 34 -36.01 15.94 -2.25
N VAL A 35 -37.12 15.20 -2.25
CA VAL A 35 -38.10 15.23 -1.17
C VAL A 35 -38.30 13.82 -0.63
N PHE A 36 -38.18 13.67 0.69
CA PHE A 36 -38.43 12.39 1.33
C PHE A 36 -39.94 12.10 1.40
N SER A 37 -40.39 11.09 0.64
CA SER A 37 -41.77 10.58 0.71
C SER A 37 -41.91 9.63 1.90
N LYS A 38 -42.67 10.05 2.92
CA LYS A 38 -42.98 9.21 4.09
C LYS A 38 -43.76 7.92 3.73
N PRO A 39 -44.77 7.96 2.83
CA PRO A 39 -45.48 6.75 2.40
C PRO A 39 -44.56 5.73 1.71
N ASP A 40 -43.71 6.18 0.78
CA ASP A 40 -42.84 5.32 -0.01
C ASP A 40 -41.51 5.00 0.69
N LYS A 41 -41.23 5.70 1.79
CA LYS A 41 -39.99 5.66 2.58
C LYS A 41 -38.77 5.85 1.70
N GLN A 42 -38.82 6.79 0.77
CA GLN A 42 -37.74 7.04 -0.18
C GLN A 42 -37.63 8.52 -0.55
N TRP A 43 -36.42 8.92 -0.93
CA TRP A 43 -36.18 10.22 -1.54
C TRP A 43 -36.65 10.20 -2.99
N ILE A 44 -37.40 11.22 -3.37
CA ILE A 44 -37.94 11.42 -4.71
C ILE A 44 -37.23 12.62 -5.33
N SER A 45 -36.59 12.42 -6.48
CA SER A 45 -35.91 13.49 -7.22
C SER A 45 -36.90 14.36 -8.00
N ILE A 46 -36.77 15.68 -7.91
CA ILE A 46 -37.64 16.66 -8.58
C ILE A 46 -36.78 17.70 -9.30
N GLU A 47 -36.77 17.65 -10.64
CA GLU A 47 -36.20 18.70 -11.50
C GLU A 47 -37.35 19.48 -12.15
N CYS A 48 -37.52 20.73 -11.71
CA CYS A 48 -38.70 21.52 -12.04
C CYS A 48 -38.69 22.06 -13.47
N THR A 49 -37.52 22.33 -14.05
CA THR A 49 -37.41 23.01 -15.35
C THR A 49 -37.95 22.16 -16.49
N ASN A 50 -37.69 20.85 -16.45
CA ASN A 50 -38.13 19.87 -17.44
C ASN A 50 -39.26 18.96 -16.93
N ALA A 51 -39.82 19.27 -15.75
CA ALA A 51 -40.88 18.50 -15.09
C ALA A 51 -40.52 17.00 -14.91
N ILE A 52 -39.28 16.71 -14.53
CA ILE A 52 -38.80 15.34 -14.29
C ILE A 52 -39.01 14.99 -12.82
N VAL A 53 -39.79 13.93 -12.56
CA VAL A 53 -40.08 13.43 -11.21
C VAL A 53 -39.66 11.97 -11.13
N ASP A 54 -38.83 11.67 -10.13
CA ASP A 54 -38.30 10.33 -9.79
C ASP A 54 -37.63 9.57 -10.95
N LYS A 55 -36.94 10.31 -11.82
CA LYS A 55 -36.19 9.74 -12.95
C LYS A 55 -34.74 10.22 -12.94
N PRO A 56 -33.89 9.68 -12.05
CA PRO A 56 -32.52 10.15 -11.88
C PRO A 56 -31.68 10.08 -13.17
N TYR A 57 -31.91 9.09 -14.04
CA TYR A 57 -31.20 8.99 -15.33
C TYR A 57 -31.71 9.96 -16.41
N ASP A 58 -32.92 10.48 -16.28
CA ASP A 58 -33.37 11.58 -17.13
C ASP A 58 -32.76 12.90 -16.67
N ILE A 59 -32.57 13.08 -15.36
CA ILE A 59 -31.80 14.21 -14.78
C ILE A 59 -30.33 14.13 -15.23
N GLU A 60 -29.71 12.94 -15.18
CA GLU A 60 -28.32 12.73 -15.65
C GLU A 60 -28.09 13.21 -17.09
N LYS A 61 -29.06 13.03 -17.99
CA LYS A 61 -28.96 13.48 -19.39
C LYS A 61 -28.90 15.00 -19.54
N LEU A 62 -29.37 15.75 -18.54
CA LEU A 62 -29.32 17.21 -18.50
C LEU A 62 -27.99 17.73 -17.94
N LEU A 63 -27.17 16.87 -17.32
CA LEU A 63 -25.91 17.26 -16.70
C LEU A 63 -24.77 17.37 -17.74
N PRO A 64 -23.82 18.30 -17.53
CA PRO A 64 -22.54 18.32 -18.23
C PRO A 64 -21.84 16.98 -18.09
N LYS A 65 -21.26 16.49 -19.18
CA LYS A 65 -20.55 15.22 -19.20
C LYS A 65 -19.04 15.46 -19.22
N PRO A 66 -18.26 14.72 -18.42
CA PRO A 66 -18.71 13.66 -17.51
C PRO A 66 -19.15 14.19 -16.13
N ALA A 67 -20.23 13.63 -15.58
CA ALA A 67 -20.64 13.87 -14.19
C ALA A 67 -19.91 12.89 -13.26
N ALA A 68 -19.20 13.43 -12.24
CA ALA A 68 -18.39 12.63 -11.30
C ALA A 68 -18.88 12.69 -9.84
N TYR A 69 -19.48 13.82 -9.44
CA TYR A 69 -19.94 14.07 -8.08
C TYR A 69 -21.32 14.73 -8.11
N ILE A 70 -22.26 14.14 -7.39
CA ILE A 70 -23.60 14.69 -7.14
C ILE A 70 -23.81 14.62 -5.63
N LEU A 71 -23.87 15.79 -5.01
CA LEU A 71 -23.98 15.94 -3.56
C LEU A 71 -25.38 16.41 -3.18
N GLY A 72 -25.99 15.74 -2.21
CA GLY A 72 -27.20 16.18 -1.55
C GLY A 72 -26.87 16.97 -0.29
N TYR A 73 -27.54 18.10 -0.11
CA TYR A 73 -27.51 18.92 1.10
C TYR A 73 -28.90 18.90 1.71
N ASP A 74 -29.04 18.46 2.95
CA ASP A 74 -30.34 18.44 3.62
C ASP A 74 -30.61 19.72 4.44
N ASN A 75 -31.80 19.78 5.04
CA ASN A 75 -32.25 20.94 5.82
C ASN A 75 -31.44 21.15 7.12
N ASP A 76 -30.72 20.13 7.58
CA ASP A 76 -29.88 20.16 8.78
C ASP A 76 -28.39 20.37 8.42
N CYS A 77 -28.11 20.75 7.16
CA CYS A 77 -26.78 20.96 6.59
C CYS A 77 -25.89 19.71 6.53
N TYR A 78 -26.48 18.52 6.59
CA TYR A 78 -25.73 17.30 6.30
C TYR A 78 -25.51 17.14 4.80
N ILE A 79 -24.37 16.56 4.45
CA ILE A 79 -23.94 16.30 3.09
C ILE A 79 -23.90 14.80 2.86
N LYS A 80 -24.48 14.35 1.75
CA LYS A 80 -24.40 12.96 1.29
C LYS A 80 -24.01 12.90 -0.18
N ASP A 81 -23.16 11.93 -0.50
CA ASP A 81 -22.86 11.59 -1.88
C ASP A 81 -23.99 10.76 -2.50
N LEU A 82 -24.73 11.38 -3.42
CA LEU A 82 -25.85 10.79 -4.14
C LEU A 82 -25.47 10.33 -5.55
N THR A 83 -24.18 10.37 -5.92
CA THR A 83 -23.70 10.02 -7.26
C THR A 83 -24.16 8.62 -7.69
N LYS A 84 -24.20 7.65 -6.77
CA LYS A 84 -24.67 6.28 -7.02
C LYS A 84 -26.10 6.23 -7.59
N ARG A 85 -26.98 7.15 -7.16
CA ARG A 85 -28.39 7.25 -7.57
C ARG A 85 -28.53 7.77 -9.00
N TYR A 86 -27.73 8.76 -9.35
CA TYR A 86 -27.89 9.54 -10.58
C TYR A 86 -27.01 9.07 -11.72
N CYS A 87 -25.76 8.69 -11.45
CA CYS A 87 -24.84 8.27 -12.50
C CYS A 87 -25.14 6.84 -12.94
N SER A 88 -25.70 6.66 -14.14
CA SER A 88 -26.00 5.35 -14.71
C SER A 88 -24.73 4.50 -14.89
N GLU A 89 -23.60 5.14 -15.19
CA GLU A 89 -22.29 4.50 -15.38
C GLU A 89 -21.39 4.56 -14.13
N TYR A 90 -21.99 4.67 -12.92
CA TYR A 90 -21.25 4.82 -11.66
C TYR A 90 -20.06 3.83 -11.52
N MET A 91 -20.31 2.52 -11.70
CA MET A 91 -19.30 1.46 -11.50
C MET A 91 -18.28 1.30 -12.64
N THR A 92 -18.44 2.05 -13.75
CA THR A 92 -17.61 1.88 -14.95
C THR A 92 -16.79 3.12 -15.25
N SER A 93 -17.40 4.19 -15.75
CA SER A 93 -16.71 5.41 -16.17
C SER A 93 -16.59 6.40 -15.02
N THR A 94 -17.68 6.64 -14.28
CA THR A 94 -17.74 7.64 -13.20
C THR A 94 -16.71 7.37 -12.11
N LEU A 95 -16.62 6.12 -11.59
CA LEU A 95 -15.69 5.79 -10.50
C LEU A 95 -14.22 6.08 -10.86
N LYS A 96 -13.86 5.99 -12.16
CA LYS A 96 -12.48 6.22 -12.65
C LYS A 96 -12.11 7.70 -12.69
N LEU A 97 -13.09 8.59 -12.63
CA LEU A 97 -12.89 10.05 -12.62
C LEU A 97 -12.78 10.61 -11.19
N ARG A 98 -13.02 9.76 -10.19
CA ARG A 98 -13.11 10.17 -8.81
C ARG A 98 -11.76 10.08 -8.11
N VAL A 99 -11.62 10.89 -7.07
CA VAL A 99 -10.50 10.83 -6.15
C VAL A 99 -10.52 9.53 -5.34
N ASP A 100 -9.48 9.32 -4.56
CA ASP A 100 -9.37 8.21 -3.62
C ASP A 100 -10.61 8.12 -2.70
N SER A 101 -11.16 6.90 -2.56
CA SER A 101 -12.42 6.67 -1.83
C SER A 101 -12.26 6.93 -0.33
N ASP A 102 -11.13 6.49 0.25
CA ASP A 102 -10.87 6.62 1.68
C ASP A 102 -10.79 8.11 2.06
N TRP A 103 -10.06 8.89 1.26
CA TRP A 103 -9.98 10.34 1.45
C TRP A 103 -11.34 11.04 1.29
N TRP A 104 -12.14 10.62 0.31
CA TRP A 104 -13.46 11.21 0.06
C TRP A 104 -14.44 10.93 1.21
N GLU A 105 -14.46 9.69 1.70
CA GLU A 105 -15.27 9.26 2.83
C GLU A 105 -14.86 10.00 4.11
N GLU A 106 -13.56 10.08 4.42
CA GLU A 106 -13.03 10.84 5.56
C GLU A 106 -13.41 12.33 5.48
N THR A 107 -13.35 12.92 4.28
CA THR A 107 -13.69 14.34 4.07
C THR A 107 -15.18 14.61 4.33
N LEU A 108 -16.07 13.72 3.89
CA LEU A 108 -17.51 13.87 4.08
C LEU A 108 -17.98 13.49 5.49
N GLU A 109 -17.21 12.70 6.25
CA GLU A 109 -17.58 12.21 7.58
C GLU A 109 -18.00 13.35 8.53
N TYR A 110 -17.29 14.49 8.51
CA TYR A 110 -17.60 15.67 9.33
C TYR A 110 -18.97 16.29 9.05
N PHE A 111 -19.49 16.09 7.84
CA PHE A 111 -20.78 16.61 7.39
C PHE A 111 -21.81 15.50 7.20
N ALA A 112 -21.47 14.25 7.55
CA ALA A 112 -22.31 13.11 7.26
C ALA A 112 -23.61 13.15 8.09
N PRO A 113 -24.75 12.72 7.51
CA PRO A 113 -25.99 12.62 8.25
C PRO A 113 -25.85 11.66 9.45
N PRO A 114 -26.62 11.88 10.53
CA PRO A 114 -26.54 11.08 11.73
C PRO A 114 -26.81 9.61 11.41
N ASN A 115 -26.27 8.72 12.25
CA ASN A 115 -26.43 7.27 12.14
C ASN A 115 -27.87 6.82 12.50
N SER A 116 -28.84 7.28 11.72
CA SER A 116 -30.28 7.08 11.90
C SER A 116 -30.78 5.89 11.08
N LYS A 117 -31.96 5.39 11.43
CA LYS A 117 -32.61 4.32 10.66
C LYS A 117 -32.86 4.74 9.21
N LEU A 118 -33.30 5.97 8.99
CA LEU A 118 -33.55 6.52 7.65
C LEU A 118 -32.26 6.55 6.82
N ASN A 119 -31.17 7.04 7.40
CA ASN A 119 -29.87 7.10 6.74
C ASN A 119 -29.37 5.71 6.31
N LYS A 120 -29.48 4.70 7.19
CA LYS A 120 -29.13 3.31 6.88
C LYS A 120 -30.02 2.70 5.78
N GLU A 121 -31.32 2.98 5.81
CA GLU A 121 -32.26 2.51 4.79
C GLU A 121 -31.94 3.15 3.43
N GLU A 122 -31.53 4.41 3.40
CA GLU A 122 -31.10 5.07 2.18
C GLU A 122 -29.78 4.50 1.63
N GLU A 123 -28.77 4.29 2.46
CA GLU A 123 -27.49 3.71 2.01
C GLU A 123 -27.71 2.32 1.40
N LYS A 124 -28.54 1.50 2.07
CA LYS A 124 -28.95 0.21 1.54
C LYS A 124 -29.64 0.33 0.17
N LYS A 125 -30.51 1.32 -0.03
CA LYS A 125 -31.15 1.57 -1.33
C LYS A 125 -30.14 1.99 -2.39
N LEU A 126 -29.15 2.81 -2.05
CA LEU A 126 -28.07 3.19 -2.97
C LEU A 126 -27.23 1.98 -3.39
N GLU A 127 -26.94 1.07 -2.47
CA GLU A 127 -26.28 -0.21 -2.77
C GLU A 127 -27.15 -1.13 -3.64
N GLU A 128 -28.44 -1.26 -3.31
CA GLU A 128 -29.40 -2.04 -4.10
C GLU A 128 -29.51 -1.53 -5.54
N ILE A 129 -29.49 -0.20 -5.75
CA ILE A 129 -29.45 0.39 -7.10
C ILE A 129 -28.24 -0.13 -7.88
N LEU A 130 -27.07 -0.17 -7.25
CA LEU A 130 -25.83 -0.58 -7.91
C LEU A 130 -25.79 -2.07 -8.21
N VAL A 131 -26.21 -2.92 -7.27
CA VAL A 131 -26.26 -4.38 -7.46
C VAL A 131 -27.26 -4.78 -8.54
N ASN A 132 -28.39 -4.08 -8.63
CA ASN A 132 -29.43 -4.34 -9.63
C ASN A 132 -29.10 -3.76 -11.02
N LYS A 133 -27.96 -3.07 -11.20
CA LYS A 133 -27.55 -2.62 -12.53
C LYS A 133 -27.29 -3.82 -13.45
N PRO A 134 -27.68 -3.70 -14.73
CA PRO A 134 -27.39 -4.75 -15.70
C PRO A 134 -25.88 -4.92 -15.85
N LEU A 135 -25.47 -6.12 -16.26
CA LEU A 135 -24.07 -6.39 -16.58
C LEU A 135 -23.54 -5.38 -17.61
N PRO A 136 -22.28 -4.93 -17.47
CA PRO A 136 -21.63 -4.10 -18.47
C PRO A 136 -21.71 -4.70 -19.88
N LYS A 137 -21.81 -3.85 -20.89
CA LYS A 137 -22.08 -4.26 -22.28
C LYS A 137 -20.82 -4.41 -23.12
N THR A 138 -19.72 -3.81 -22.67
CA THR A 138 -18.44 -3.83 -23.38
C THR A 138 -17.34 -4.45 -22.53
N VAL A 139 -16.35 -5.06 -23.19
CA VAL A 139 -15.19 -5.63 -22.51
C VAL A 139 -14.46 -4.56 -21.68
N GLY A 140 -14.31 -3.34 -22.22
CA GLY A 140 -13.59 -2.26 -21.54
C GLY A 140 -14.19 -1.85 -20.19
N GLU A 141 -15.52 -1.92 -20.06
CA GLU A 141 -16.22 -1.61 -18.82
C GLU A 141 -15.94 -2.61 -17.68
N PHE A 142 -15.65 -3.88 -18.01
CA PHE A 142 -15.26 -4.88 -17.01
C PHE A 142 -13.83 -4.69 -16.48
N LYS A 143 -13.00 -3.85 -17.11
CA LYS A 143 -11.64 -3.60 -16.63
C LYS A 143 -11.69 -2.78 -15.33
N ASN A 144 -11.23 -3.40 -14.25
CA ASN A 144 -11.29 -2.87 -12.88
C ASN A 144 -12.72 -2.57 -12.38
N HIS A 145 -13.73 -3.31 -12.87
CA HIS A 145 -15.09 -3.17 -12.36
C HIS A 145 -15.17 -3.67 -10.91
N PRO A 146 -15.88 -2.97 -10.00
CA PRO A 146 -15.90 -3.31 -8.58
C PRO A 146 -16.55 -4.67 -8.29
N LEU A 147 -17.64 -5.01 -8.99
CA LEU A 147 -18.39 -6.26 -8.74
C LEU A 147 -18.07 -7.43 -9.67
N TYR A 148 -17.44 -7.18 -10.83
CA TYR A 148 -17.37 -8.18 -11.90
C TYR A 148 -15.97 -8.28 -12.47
N ALA A 149 -15.59 -9.49 -12.91
CA ALA A 149 -14.31 -9.76 -13.52
C ALA A 149 -14.44 -10.69 -14.72
N LEU A 150 -13.64 -10.41 -15.76
CA LEU A 150 -13.40 -11.32 -16.87
C LEU A 150 -12.05 -11.99 -16.70
N LYS A 151 -11.96 -13.28 -17.04
CA LYS A 151 -10.71 -14.05 -16.97
C LYS A 151 -9.56 -13.38 -17.75
N ARG A 152 -9.86 -12.74 -18.89
CA ARG A 152 -8.87 -12.00 -19.70
C ARG A 152 -8.23 -10.80 -19.00
N HIS A 153 -8.87 -10.24 -17.97
CA HIS A 153 -8.39 -9.06 -17.25
C HIS A 153 -7.66 -9.42 -15.95
N LEU A 154 -7.59 -10.69 -15.59
CA LEU A 154 -6.89 -11.12 -14.39
C LEU A 154 -5.40 -10.84 -14.55
N LEU A 155 -4.82 -10.27 -13.50
CA LEU A 155 -3.38 -10.04 -13.48
C LEU A 155 -2.64 -11.37 -13.43
N LYS A 156 -1.34 -11.30 -13.73
CA LYS A 156 -0.44 -12.45 -13.72
C LYS A 156 -0.57 -13.28 -12.44
N PHE A 157 -0.63 -12.62 -11.29
CA PHE A 157 -0.72 -13.21 -9.95
C PHE A 157 -2.16 -13.27 -9.41
N GLU A 158 -3.15 -13.34 -10.29
CA GLU A 158 -4.55 -13.50 -9.92
C GLU A 158 -5.15 -14.71 -10.63
N SER A 159 -6.19 -15.28 -10.02
CA SER A 159 -7.04 -16.31 -10.62
C SER A 159 -8.43 -16.32 -9.98
N ILE A 160 -9.37 -17.02 -10.60
CA ILE A 160 -10.72 -17.25 -10.03
C ILE A 160 -10.65 -18.44 -9.07
N TYR A 161 -11.24 -18.29 -7.88
CA TYR A 161 -11.44 -19.36 -6.92
C TYR A 161 -12.88 -19.29 -6.34
N PRO A 162 -13.57 -20.42 -6.17
CA PRO A 162 -13.13 -21.77 -6.50
C PRO A 162 -13.00 -22.01 -8.03
N PRO A 163 -12.26 -23.05 -8.49
CA PRO A 163 -12.03 -23.30 -9.92
C PRO A 163 -13.31 -23.48 -10.73
N ASP A 164 -14.33 -24.03 -10.07
CA ASP A 164 -15.68 -24.33 -10.55
C ASP A 164 -16.69 -23.21 -10.22
N ALA A 165 -16.20 -22.02 -9.83
CA ALA A 165 -17.06 -20.87 -9.56
C ALA A 165 -18.06 -20.64 -10.70
N ALA A 166 -19.35 -20.59 -10.36
CA ALA A 166 -20.40 -20.33 -11.32
C ALA A 166 -20.27 -18.91 -11.90
N PRO A 167 -20.34 -18.74 -13.24
CA PRO A 167 -20.43 -17.42 -13.84
C PRO A 167 -21.70 -16.71 -13.38
N VAL A 168 -21.59 -15.41 -13.07
CA VAL A 168 -22.73 -14.54 -12.73
C VAL A 168 -23.51 -14.16 -14.00
N GLY A 169 -22.88 -14.26 -15.15
CA GLY A 169 -23.50 -14.10 -16.46
C GLY A 169 -22.47 -14.25 -17.57
N PHE A 170 -22.86 -13.82 -18.78
CA PHE A 170 -22.03 -13.95 -19.97
C PHE A 170 -22.02 -12.65 -20.76
N LEU A 171 -20.82 -12.23 -21.18
CA LEU A 171 -20.66 -11.19 -22.17
C LEU A 171 -20.46 -11.85 -23.54
N ARG A 172 -21.54 -11.91 -24.32
CA ARG A 172 -21.64 -12.66 -25.59
C ARG A 172 -21.49 -14.17 -25.36
N GLU A 173 -20.27 -14.63 -25.10
CA GLU A 173 -19.95 -16.04 -24.80
C GLU A 173 -18.87 -16.16 -23.70
N GLU A 174 -18.29 -15.04 -23.25
CA GLU A 174 -17.28 -15.08 -22.20
C GLU A 174 -17.94 -15.07 -20.82
N PRO A 175 -17.60 -16.03 -19.94
CA PRO A 175 -18.13 -16.05 -18.59
C PRO A 175 -17.63 -14.86 -17.75
N VAL A 176 -18.58 -14.19 -17.11
CA VAL A 176 -18.35 -13.12 -16.14
C VAL A 176 -18.39 -13.72 -14.74
N TYR A 177 -17.38 -13.45 -13.92
CA TYR A 177 -17.30 -13.92 -12.54
C TYR A 177 -17.53 -12.76 -11.58
N ALA A 178 -18.02 -13.06 -10.38
CA ALA A 178 -18.00 -12.12 -9.27
C ALA A 178 -16.56 -11.72 -8.98
N ARG A 179 -16.31 -10.43 -8.73
CA ARG A 179 -14.98 -9.92 -8.40
C ARG A 179 -14.45 -10.56 -7.11
N ASP A 180 -15.33 -10.92 -6.18
CA ASP A 180 -15.00 -11.61 -4.92
C ASP A 180 -14.33 -12.99 -5.15
N ASN A 181 -14.59 -13.63 -6.29
CA ASN A 181 -13.92 -14.88 -6.64
C ASN A 181 -12.49 -14.63 -7.18
N VAL A 182 -12.10 -13.39 -7.47
CA VAL A 182 -10.74 -13.05 -7.89
C VAL A 182 -9.82 -13.07 -6.68
N CYS A 183 -8.96 -14.07 -6.65
CA CYS A 183 -8.00 -14.26 -5.57
C CYS A 183 -6.58 -13.94 -6.02
N LYS A 184 -5.81 -13.30 -5.14
CA LYS A 184 -4.37 -13.10 -5.29
C LYS A 184 -3.64 -14.42 -5.04
N LEU A 185 -2.62 -14.66 -5.86
CA LEU A 185 -1.74 -15.82 -5.78
C LEU A 185 -0.33 -15.35 -5.47
N HIS A 186 0.35 -16.08 -4.59
CA HIS A 186 1.70 -15.77 -4.17
C HIS A 186 2.61 -17.00 -4.28
N SER A 187 3.91 -16.77 -4.49
CA SER A 187 4.91 -17.84 -4.40
C SER A 187 5.05 -18.32 -2.96
N ARG A 188 5.64 -19.50 -2.75
CA ARG A 188 5.93 -20.03 -1.41
C ARG A 188 6.67 -19.00 -0.53
N GLU A 189 7.73 -18.40 -1.06
CA GLU A 189 8.51 -17.34 -0.40
C GLU A 189 7.69 -16.08 -0.09
N THR A 190 6.74 -15.72 -0.95
CA THR A 190 5.91 -14.53 -0.73
C THR A 190 4.85 -14.80 0.33
N TRP A 191 4.29 -16.01 0.40
CA TRP A 191 3.36 -16.40 1.46
C TRP A 191 4.00 -16.34 2.86
N VAL A 192 5.29 -16.68 2.99
CA VAL A 192 6.02 -16.57 4.26
C VAL A 192 6.01 -15.13 4.80
N LYS A 193 6.08 -14.13 3.91
CA LYS A 193 5.99 -12.70 4.29
C LYS A 193 4.64 -12.30 4.85
N GLU A 194 3.59 -13.02 4.47
CA GLU A 194 2.24 -12.88 5.03
C GLU A 194 2.00 -13.81 6.23
N ALA A 195 3.08 -14.36 6.83
CA ALA A 195 3.03 -15.32 7.92
C ALA A 195 2.19 -16.56 7.58
N ARG A 196 2.37 -17.11 6.38
CA ARG A 196 1.73 -18.34 5.92
C ARG A 196 2.69 -19.26 5.19
N VAL A 197 2.43 -20.55 5.26
CA VAL A 197 3.23 -21.58 4.56
C VAL A 197 2.31 -22.40 3.68
N VAL A 198 2.73 -22.64 2.44
CA VAL A 198 2.01 -23.55 1.52
C VAL A 198 2.08 -24.96 2.09
N ARG A 199 0.94 -25.67 2.10
CA ARG A 199 0.86 -27.03 2.63
C ARG A 199 1.86 -27.96 1.95
N ALA A 200 2.37 -28.93 2.70
CA ALA A 200 3.29 -29.93 2.18
C ALA A 200 2.57 -30.79 1.11
N GLY A 201 3.23 -31.03 -0.02
CA GLY A 201 2.67 -31.81 -1.14
C GLY A 201 1.61 -31.09 -1.98
N GLU A 202 1.27 -29.85 -1.66
CA GLU A 202 0.28 -29.06 -2.40
C GLU A 202 0.77 -28.68 -3.80
N GLU A 203 -0.08 -28.92 -4.81
CA GLU A 203 0.19 -28.57 -6.21
C GLU A 203 -0.05 -27.07 -6.48
N PRO A 204 0.75 -26.43 -7.37
CA PRO A 204 0.57 -25.02 -7.68
C PRO A 204 -0.76 -24.75 -8.38
N TYR A 205 -1.51 -23.76 -7.91
CA TYR A 205 -2.76 -23.35 -8.57
C TYR A 205 -2.53 -22.80 -9.98
N LYS A 206 -1.40 -22.12 -10.16
CA LYS A 206 -0.99 -21.53 -11.43
C LYS A 206 0.53 -21.50 -11.49
N ILE A 207 1.09 -21.72 -12.67
CA ILE A 207 2.52 -21.50 -12.95
C ILE A 207 2.63 -20.27 -13.83
N VAL A 208 3.40 -19.28 -13.38
CA VAL A 208 3.62 -18.03 -14.10
C VAL A 208 5.09 -17.87 -14.42
N LYS A 209 5.42 -16.98 -15.36
CA LYS A 209 6.82 -16.65 -15.65
C LYS A 209 7.42 -15.89 -14.46
N ALA A 210 8.60 -16.22 -13.97
CA ALA A 210 9.30 -15.48 -12.93
C ALA A 210 9.82 -14.14 -13.47
N ARG A 211 10.33 -13.29 -12.57
CA ARG A 211 11.14 -12.14 -13.00
C ARG A 211 12.48 -12.64 -13.58
N PRO A 212 13.02 -12.01 -14.63
CA PRO A 212 14.33 -12.35 -15.16
C PRO A 212 15.40 -12.31 -14.06
N LYS A 213 16.27 -13.32 -14.02
CA LYS A 213 17.34 -13.44 -13.03
C LYS A 213 18.68 -13.52 -13.74
N TRP A 214 19.64 -12.71 -13.28
CA TRP A 214 21.01 -12.77 -13.79
C TRP A 214 21.71 -14.02 -13.24
N ASP A 215 22.11 -14.92 -14.13
CA ASP A 215 22.94 -16.06 -13.76
C ASP A 215 24.41 -15.62 -13.78
N ARG A 216 25.01 -15.53 -12.59
CA ARG A 216 26.41 -15.13 -12.43
C ARG A 216 27.40 -16.15 -12.99
N ILE A 217 27.04 -17.44 -13.04
CA ILE A 217 27.92 -18.50 -13.50
C ILE A 217 27.92 -18.55 -15.02
N ALA A 218 26.73 -18.52 -15.63
CA ALA A 218 26.60 -18.55 -17.08
C ALA A 218 26.85 -17.19 -17.75
N GLY A 219 26.82 -16.08 -16.99
CA GLY A 219 26.96 -14.72 -17.53
C GLY A 219 25.77 -14.29 -18.41
N VAL A 220 24.62 -14.94 -18.26
CA VAL A 220 23.43 -14.73 -19.10
C VAL A 220 22.22 -14.39 -18.23
N MET A 221 21.33 -13.55 -18.74
CA MET A 221 20.04 -13.28 -18.13
C MET A 221 19.06 -14.41 -18.44
N ARG A 222 18.66 -15.16 -17.42
CA ARG A 222 17.63 -16.20 -17.56
C ARG A 222 16.26 -15.55 -17.50
N THR A 223 15.51 -15.64 -18.59
CA THR A 223 14.11 -15.21 -18.68
C THR A 223 13.17 -16.41 -18.59
N ASP A 224 11.89 -16.16 -18.37
CA ASP A 224 10.81 -17.16 -18.49
C ASP A 224 10.92 -18.39 -17.56
N LEU A 225 11.70 -18.30 -16.47
CA LEU A 225 11.75 -19.35 -15.45
C LEU A 225 10.34 -19.60 -14.89
N PRO A 226 9.89 -20.86 -14.70
CA PRO A 226 8.60 -21.13 -14.09
C PRO A 226 8.60 -20.69 -12.62
N LEU A 227 7.51 -20.05 -12.20
CA LEU A 227 7.25 -19.66 -10.82
C LEU A 227 5.89 -20.22 -10.43
N GLU A 228 5.92 -21.16 -9.50
CA GLU A 228 4.74 -21.71 -8.85
C GLU A 228 4.08 -20.65 -7.96
N VAL A 229 2.76 -20.48 -8.10
CA VAL A 229 1.98 -19.59 -7.25
C VAL A 229 0.74 -20.29 -6.71
N PHE A 230 0.40 -19.96 -5.48
CA PHE A 230 -0.58 -20.64 -4.66
C PHE A 230 -1.61 -19.64 -4.14
N GLY A 231 -2.84 -20.10 -3.96
CA GLY A 231 -3.91 -19.31 -3.33
C GLY A 231 -3.90 -19.41 -1.80
N PHE A 232 -4.66 -18.53 -1.14
CA PHE A 232 -4.78 -18.54 0.32
C PHE A 232 -5.28 -19.89 0.86
N TRP A 233 -6.25 -20.53 0.19
CA TRP A 233 -6.83 -21.83 0.56
C TRP A 233 -5.83 -22.99 0.57
N GLN A 234 -4.66 -22.82 -0.05
CA GLN A 234 -3.58 -23.81 -0.17
C GLN A 234 -2.52 -23.68 0.94
N THR A 235 -2.76 -22.79 1.91
CA THR A 235 -1.76 -22.42 2.92
C THR A 235 -2.28 -22.62 4.33
N ASN A 236 -1.37 -22.86 5.27
CA ASN A 236 -1.62 -22.82 6.70
C ASN A 236 -0.96 -21.58 7.32
N PRO A 237 -1.43 -21.10 8.48
CA PRO A 237 -0.69 -20.11 9.27
C PRO A 237 0.75 -20.57 9.51
N TYR A 238 1.70 -19.64 9.46
CA TYR A 238 3.10 -19.91 9.80
C TYR A 238 3.21 -20.18 11.31
N GLU A 239 3.85 -21.29 11.65
CA GLU A 239 4.17 -21.64 13.04
C GLU A 239 5.64 -21.27 13.29
N PRO A 240 5.91 -20.28 14.16
CA PRO A 240 7.28 -19.87 14.44
C PRO A 240 8.02 -20.95 15.23
N PRO A 241 9.34 -21.11 15.00
CA PRO A 241 10.15 -22.07 15.73
C PRO A 241 10.26 -21.66 17.21
N THR A 242 10.62 -22.61 18.08
CA THR A 242 10.87 -22.36 19.50
C THR A 242 12.35 -22.19 19.76
N ALA A 243 12.74 -21.22 20.59
CA ALA A 243 14.12 -21.08 21.05
C ALA A 243 14.46 -22.15 22.08
N GLU A 244 15.64 -22.75 21.93
CA GLU A 244 16.10 -23.84 22.80
C GLU A 244 17.54 -23.59 23.28
N GLY A 245 17.79 -23.80 24.57
CA GLY A 245 19.13 -23.69 25.16
C GLY A 245 19.74 -22.29 25.04
N GLY A 246 18.91 -21.25 25.19
CA GLY A 246 19.34 -19.85 25.07
C GLY A 246 19.74 -19.43 23.66
N LYS A 247 19.41 -20.20 22.63
CA LYS A 247 19.74 -19.91 21.23
C LYS A 247 18.52 -19.56 20.40
N VAL A 248 18.65 -18.49 19.62
CA VAL A 248 17.62 -18.00 18.71
C VAL A 248 17.61 -18.84 17.43
N PRO A 249 16.46 -19.40 17.00
CA PRO A 249 16.31 -20.09 15.72
C PRO A 249 16.57 -19.13 14.54
N ARG A 250 17.32 -19.57 13.54
CA ARG A 250 17.77 -18.73 12.40
C ARG A 250 17.49 -19.38 11.06
N ASN A 251 17.32 -18.56 10.03
CA ASN A 251 17.33 -19.02 8.64
C ASN A 251 18.76 -19.36 8.17
N GLU A 252 18.90 -19.82 6.92
CA GLU A 252 20.18 -20.18 6.31
C GLU A 252 21.19 -19.02 6.24
N TYR A 253 20.71 -17.77 6.33
CA TYR A 253 21.53 -16.56 6.34
C TYR A 253 21.95 -16.13 7.75
N GLY A 254 21.53 -16.86 8.79
CA GLY A 254 21.89 -16.58 10.18
C GLY A 254 21.05 -15.49 10.86
N ASN A 255 19.91 -15.11 10.27
CA ASN A 255 19.03 -14.05 10.78
C ASN A 255 17.63 -14.61 11.07
N VAL A 256 16.77 -13.82 11.73
CA VAL A 256 15.34 -14.16 11.92
C VAL A 256 14.51 -13.39 10.91
N GLU A 257 13.64 -14.08 10.17
CA GLU A 257 12.65 -13.44 9.29
C GLU A 257 11.41 -13.05 10.12
N LEU A 258 11.23 -11.76 10.36
CA LEU A 258 10.19 -11.22 11.24
C LEU A 258 9.33 -10.20 10.47
N PHE A 259 8.63 -10.66 9.44
CA PHE A 259 7.80 -9.78 8.59
C PHE A 259 6.48 -9.37 9.25
N LYS A 260 6.00 -10.18 10.20
CA LYS A 260 4.80 -9.93 11.01
C LYS A 260 5.11 -10.24 12.48
N PRO A 261 4.45 -9.58 13.45
CA PRO A 261 4.68 -9.87 14.88
C PRO A 261 4.47 -11.33 15.28
N CYS A 262 3.54 -12.04 14.63
CA CYS A 262 3.26 -13.46 14.90
C CYS A 262 4.36 -14.42 14.41
N MET A 263 5.38 -13.95 13.70
CA MET A 263 6.53 -14.76 13.26
C MET A 263 7.65 -14.80 14.31
N LEU A 264 7.49 -14.12 15.44
CA LEU A 264 8.47 -14.11 16.52
C LEU A 264 8.64 -15.53 17.09
N PRO A 265 9.86 -16.09 17.13
CA PRO A 265 10.10 -17.39 17.73
C PRO A 265 9.60 -17.48 19.17
N HIS A 266 9.03 -18.62 19.55
CA HIS A 266 8.55 -18.83 20.91
C HIS A 266 9.72 -18.79 21.91
N GLY A 267 9.51 -18.14 23.07
CA GLY A 267 10.55 -17.92 24.08
C GLY A 267 11.57 -16.84 23.71
N THR A 268 11.26 -15.97 22.74
CA THR A 268 12.11 -14.86 22.33
C THR A 268 11.35 -13.53 22.35
N VAL A 269 12.12 -12.44 22.43
CA VAL A 269 11.63 -11.07 22.38
C VAL A 269 12.35 -10.29 21.27
N HIS A 270 11.65 -9.32 20.68
CA HIS A 270 12.20 -8.43 19.65
C HIS A 270 12.55 -7.08 20.26
N LEU A 271 13.85 -6.77 20.32
CA LEU A 271 14.39 -5.56 20.91
C LEU A 271 14.90 -4.61 19.83
N GLN A 272 14.23 -3.47 19.66
CA GLN A 272 14.62 -2.40 18.73
C GLN A 272 15.66 -1.45 19.34
N ILE A 273 16.74 -2.03 19.87
CA ILE A 273 17.79 -1.29 20.59
C ILE A 273 19.05 -1.16 19.72
N PRO A 274 19.59 0.06 19.51
CA PRO A 274 20.79 0.27 18.71
C PRO A 274 22.01 -0.43 19.29
N CYS A 275 22.84 -1.01 18.43
CA CYS A 275 24.13 -1.63 18.78
C CYS A 275 24.04 -2.80 19.78
N LEU A 276 22.85 -3.39 20.00
CA LEU A 276 22.64 -4.46 20.99
C LEU A 276 23.54 -5.69 20.74
N ASN A 277 23.73 -6.07 19.47
CA ASN A 277 24.63 -7.18 19.08
C ASN A 277 26.05 -7.05 19.64
N ARG A 278 26.59 -5.82 19.74
CA ARG A 278 27.93 -5.60 20.31
C ARG A 278 27.95 -5.91 21.80
N ILE A 279 26.88 -5.58 22.52
CA ILE A 279 26.75 -5.82 23.96
C ILE A 279 26.50 -7.30 24.21
N ALA A 280 25.58 -7.92 23.47
CA ALA A 280 25.31 -9.36 23.54
C ALA A 280 26.59 -10.18 23.35
N LYS A 281 27.42 -9.84 22.35
CA LYS A 281 28.73 -10.48 22.13
C LYS A 281 29.71 -10.33 23.29
N LYS A 282 29.72 -9.20 24.00
CA LYS A 282 30.57 -9.01 25.19
C LYS A 282 30.12 -9.91 26.34
N LEU A 283 28.82 -10.15 26.46
CA LEU A 283 28.22 -10.97 27.50
C LEU A 283 28.13 -12.46 27.13
N GLY A 284 28.48 -12.83 25.90
CA GLY A 284 28.35 -14.21 25.41
C GLY A 284 26.91 -14.67 25.22
N ILE A 285 25.96 -13.73 25.08
CA ILE A 285 24.54 -14.00 24.91
C ILE A 285 24.20 -14.11 23.42
N ASP A 286 23.38 -15.10 23.06
CA ASP A 286 22.95 -15.30 21.68
C ASP A 286 21.96 -14.21 21.25
N CYS A 287 22.23 -13.60 20.09
CA CYS A 287 21.46 -12.50 19.56
C CYS A 287 21.45 -12.58 18.04
N SER A 288 20.29 -12.38 17.43
CA SER A 288 20.11 -12.50 15.98
C SER A 288 19.41 -11.26 15.42
N PRO A 289 19.87 -10.65 14.33
CA PRO A 289 19.17 -9.50 13.75
C PRO A 289 17.84 -9.94 13.12
N ALA A 290 16.81 -9.10 13.26
CA ALA A 290 15.50 -9.37 12.68
C ALA A 290 15.40 -8.70 11.29
N VAL A 291 15.13 -9.51 10.27
CA VAL A 291 14.82 -9.04 8.91
C VAL A 291 13.32 -8.77 8.85
N VAL A 292 12.95 -7.50 8.77
CA VAL A 292 11.54 -7.07 8.73
C VAL A 292 11.04 -6.79 7.31
N GLY A 293 11.94 -6.72 6.34
CA GLY A 293 11.59 -6.44 4.96
C GLY A 293 12.79 -6.45 4.02
N PHE A 294 12.57 -5.99 2.80
CA PHE A 294 13.60 -5.83 1.79
C PHE A 294 13.43 -4.49 1.09
N ASP A 295 14.53 -3.77 0.90
CA ASP A 295 14.55 -2.49 0.21
C ASP A 295 15.37 -2.60 -1.10
N GLY A 296 14.86 -1.94 -2.13
CA GLY A 296 15.44 -1.92 -3.46
C GLY A 296 16.12 -0.58 -3.73
N HIS A 297 17.44 -0.51 -3.62
CA HIS A 297 18.20 0.70 -3.95
C HIS A 297 19.29 0.40 -4.99
N LYS A 298 19.50 1.33 -5.94
CA LYS A 298 20.53 1.25 -6.99
C LYS A 298 20.52 -0.08 -7.78
N GLY A 299 19.34 -0.62 -8.05
CA GLY A 299 19.19 -1.84 -8.85
C GLY A 299 19.51 -3.15 -8.12
N SER A 300 19.68 -3.10 -6.78
CA SER A 300 19.87 -4.28 -5.94
C SER A 300 18.84 -4.30 -4.81
N ILE A 301 18.49 -5.50 -4.34
CA ILE A 301 17.55 -5.74 -3.24
C ILE A 301 18.35 -6.17 -2.02
N HIS A 302 18.16 -5.51 -0.88
CA HIS A 302 18.87 -5.76 0.37
C HIS A 302 17.89 -6.00 1.52
N PRO A 303 18.20 -6.89 2.47
CA PRO A 303 17.37 -7.08 3.66
C PRO A 303 17.39 -5.81 4.53
N VAL A 304 16.21 -5.42 5.01
CA VAL A 304 16.04 -4.35 5.99
C VAL A 304 16.02 -5.00 7.36
N PHE A 305 16.98 -4.60 8.19
CA PHE A 305 17.08 -5.06 9.56
C PHE A 305 16.46 -4.03 10.49
N ASP A 306 15.68 -4.51 11.44
CA ASP A 306 15.13 -3.68 12.50
C ASP A 306 15.21 -4.45 13.81
N GLY A 307 15.96 -3.92 14.77
CA GLY A 307 16.20 -4.55 16.06
C GLY A 307 16.85 -5.94 15.99
N PHE A 308 16.74 -6.65 17.11
CA PHE A 308 17.33 -7.97 17.34
C PHE A 308 16.34 -8.87 18.06
N VAL A 309 16.35 -10.15 17.72
CA VAL A 309 15.65 -11.20 18.45
C VAL A 309 16.62 -11.83 19.44
N VAL A 310 16.18 -11.98 20.68
CA VAL A 310 16.94 -12.57 21.80
C VAL A 310 16.03 -13.47 22.62
N CYS A 311 16.57 -14.47 23.31
CA CYS A 311 15.78 -15.29 24.22
C CYS A 311 15.28 -14.43 25.39
N GLU A 312 14.03 -14.64 25.80
CA GLU A 312 13.33 -13.86 26.83
C GLU A 312 14.11 -13.84 28.16
N GLU A 313 14.74 -14.97 28.51
CA GLU A 313 15.58 -15.12 29.71
C GLU A 313 16.77 -14.16 29.80
N PHE A 314 17.19 -13.55 28.69
CA PHE A 314 18.32 -12.62 28.65
C PHE A 314 17.91 -11.15 28.44
N GLU A 315 16.63 -10.87 28.30
CA GLU A 315 16.11 -9.53 28.00
C GLU A 315 16.61 -8.49 29.01
N ASP A 316 16.28 -8.68 30.29
CA ASP A 316 16.64 -7.76 31.37
C ASP A 316 18.15 -7.54 31.47
N THR A 317 18.93 -8.61 31.31
CA THR A 317 20.40 -8.56 31.38
C THR A 317 20.97 -7.72 30.25
N LEU A 318 20.43 -7.86 29.03
CA LEU A 318 20.86 -7.10 27.86
C LEU A 318 20.46 -5.63 27.94
N ILE A 319 19.25 -5.34 28.41
CA ILE A 319 18.76 -3.97 28.58
C ILE A 319 19.64 -3.23 29.62
N ALA A 320 19.85 -3.83 30.79
CA ALA A 320 20.68 -3.23 31.83
C ALA A 320 22.13 -2.98 31.36
N ALA A 321 22.72 -3.94 30.67
CA ALA A 321 24.07 -3.78 30.12
C ALA A 321 24.14 -2.73 29.00
N TRP A 322 23.08 -2.58 28.22
CA TRP A 322 22.98 -1.52 27.22
C TRP A 322 22.91 -0.14 27.86
N GLU A 323 22.07 0.04 28.88
CA GLU A 323 21.95 1.29 29.63
C GLU A 323 23.29 1.70 30.25
N GLU A 324 24.01 0.75 30.85
CA GLU A 324 25.34 0.99 31.40
C GLU A 324 26.34 1.43 30.31
N GLU A 325 26.33 0.77 29.14
CA GLU A 325 27.19 1.16 28.02
C GLU A 325 26.85 2.56 27.49
N GLN A 326 25.57 2.98 27.48
CA GLN A 326 25.18 4.34 27.11
C GLN A 326 25.75 5.38 28.08
N VAL A 327 25.63 5.12 29.39
CA VAL A 327 26.21 6.00 30.43
C VAL A 327 27.73 6.10 30.25
N ASN A 328 28.40 4.96 30.05
CA ASN A 328 29.84 4.91 29.86
C ASN A 328 30.30 5.55 28.54
N ALA A 329 29.49 5.47 27.48
CA ALA A 329 29.76 6.12 26.20
C ALA A 329 29.65 7.63 26.32
N LYS A 330 28.62 8.14 27.01
CA LYS A 330 28.42 9.56 27.27
C LYS A 330 29.58 10.17 28.07
N LYS A 331 30.01 9.52 29.15
CA LYS A 331 31.20 9.93 29.92
C LYS A 331 32.46 10.01 29.05
N ARG A 332 32.70 8.98 28.22
CA ARG A 332 33.84 8.96 27.28
C ARG A 332 33.75 10.07 26.21
N GLU A 333 32.55 10.44 25.78
CA GLU A 333 32.35 11.55 24.84
C GLU A 333 32.59 12.91 25.49
N GLU A 334 32.10 13.11 26.71
CA GLU A 334 32.36 14.30 27.53
C GLU A 334 33.85 14.49 27.76
N GLU A 335 34.57 13.45 28.20
CA GLU A 335 36.03 13.50 28.35
C GLU A 335 36.76 13.84 27.05
N LYS A 336 36.32 13.28 25.91
CA LYS A 336 36.90 13.59 24.59
C LYS A 336 36.62 15.04 24.21
N ARG A 337 35.43 15.56 24.49
CA ARG A 337 35.05 16.95 24.25
C ARG A 337 35.90 17.90 25.10
N GLU A 338 36.04 17.62 26.39
CA GLU A 338 36.89 18.40 27.29
C GLU A 338 38.35 18.41 26.83
N LYS A 339 38.92 17.23 26.53
CA LYS A 339 40.29 17.12 25.99
C LYS A 339 40.47 17.96 24.72
N ARG A 340 39.49 18.01 23.82
CA ARG A 340 39.51 18.87 22.63
C ARG A 340 39.46 20.35 22.99
N ILE A 341 38.58 20.75 23.92
CA ILE A 341 38.46 22.13 24.40
C ILE A 341 39.80 22.60 24.99
N TYR A 342 40.37 21.85 25.94
CA TYR A 342 41.66 22.18 26.54
C TYR A 342 42.80 22.17 25.51
N GLY A 343 42.79 21.22 24.58
CA GLY A 343 43.73 21.17 23.47
C GLY A 343 43.69 22.42 22.58
N ASN A 344 42.48 22.92 22.27
CA ASN A 344 42.27 24.12 21.48
C ASN A 344 42.68 25.38 22.24
N TRP A 345 42.33 25.51 23.52
CA TRP A 345 42.79 26.61 24.38
C TRP A 345 44.30 26.66 24.48
N LYS A 346 44.95 25.51 24.69
CA LYS A 346 46.41 25.40 24.73
C LYS A 346 47.06 25.87 23.42
N LYS A 347 46.48 25.51 22.27
CA LYS A 347 46.96 25.98 20.95
C LYS A 347 46.78 27.50 20.80
N LEU A 348 45.62 28.04 21.17
CA LEU A 348 45.31 29.46 21.09
C LEU A 348 46.28 30.30 21.96
N ILE A 349 46.42 29.94 23.24
CA ILE A 349 47.29 30.64 24.18
C ILE A 349 48.75 30.58 23.72
N LYS A 350 49.24 29.40 23.29
CA LYS A 350 50.59 29.29 22.73
C LYS A 350 50.76 30.18 21.50
N GLY A 351 49.77 30.23 20.61
CA GLY A 351 49.78 31.10 19.43
C GLY A 351 49.88 32.58 19.80
N LEU A 352 49.08 33.04 20.77
CA LEU A 352 49.14 34.42 21.28
C LEU A 352 50.48 34.75 21.92
N LEU A 353 51.02 33.86 22.78
CA LEU A 353 52.32 34.06 23.42
C LEU A 353 53.47 34.11 22.40
N ILE A 354 53.43 33.26 21.36
CA ILE A 354 54.42 33.27 20.28
C ILE A 354 54.32 34.58 19.49
N ARG A 355 53.10 35.01 19.13
CA ARG A 355 52.85 36.28 18.43
C ARG A 355 53.38 37.47 19.24
N GLU A 356 53.12 37.51 20.54
CA GLU A 356 53.59 38.57 21.42
C GLU A 356 55.11 38.58 21.55
N ARG A 357 55.73 37.39 21.72
CA ARG A 357 57.19 37.25 21.73
C ARG A 357 57.83 37.76 20.44
N ILE A 358 57.22 37.47 19.28
CA ILE A 358 57.71 37.95 17.97
C ILE A 358 57.59 39.48 17.88
N LYS A 359 56.46 40.05 18.29
CA LYS A 359 56.27 41.52 18.34
C LYS A 359 57.34 42.20 19.17
N LEU A 360 57.59 41.71 20.39
CA LEU A 360 58.60 42.28 21.30
C LEU A 360 60.03 42.14 20.75
N LYS A 361 60.35 41.04 20.05
CA LYS A 361 61.71 40.77 19.56
C LYS A 361 62.06 41.54 18.27
N TYR A 362 61.08 41.83 17.42
CA TYR A 362 61.32 42.43 16.10
C TYR A 362 60.73 43.84 15.95
N ASN A 363 60.14 44.42 17.00
CA ASN A 363 59.54 45.76 17.00
C ASN A 363 58.52 46.00 15.86
N VAL A 364 57.86 44.91 15.43
CA VAL A 364 56.82 44.95 14.40
C VAL A 364 55.50 45.29 15.11
N LYS A 365 54.96 46.48 14.86
CA LYS A 365 53.67 46.94 15.41
C LYS A 365 52.53 45.99 15.05
#